data_AF-A0A9P7DDW1-F1
#
_entry.id   AF-A0A9P7DDW1-F1
#
_cell.length_a   1.000
_cell.length_b   1.000
_cell.length_c   1.000
_cell.angle_alpha   90.00
_cell.angle_beta   90.00
_cell.angle_gamma   90.00
#
_symmetry.space_group_name_H-M   'P 1'
#
loop_
_entity.id
_entity.type
_entity.pdbx_description
1 polymer ?
#
loop_
_entity_poly.entity_id
_entity_poly.type
_entity_poly.pdbx_seq_one_letter_code
_entity_poly.pdbx_strand_id
1 'polypeptide(L)'
;MATLWIYDYACSFHEELTFLFRSRWTKVKGLYVIARYVPFLILITHQYLYLTPNEHTNKCGMVKSIYFGLSVISIACSEFLYLLRTYVLWNKNGIVLTAMLLVVDAVQVVTVAAIAVDVVTVDVSHVAINMMQGTQGCYRTLSGVQISITFVLLFGFQLGLALLTFIRAVQRWRAVNCPLYDVLVKHNIFYYTCGLLLSAINVLTQTLLSKTAYPLVCEDFQFYFLAILATRMHLFLWQADQQTHGSDTLVHIPMSDVSPADSAVTTV
;
A
#
# COMPACT_ATOMS: atom_id res chain seq x y z
N MET A 1 -13.71 0.69 -8.93
CA MET A 1 -12.55 1.14 -8.14
C MET A 1 -13.01 1.72 -6.82
N ALA A 2 -13.73 2.85 -6.84
CA ALA A 2 -14.15 3.56 -5.62
C ALA A 2 -14.96 2.70 -4.63
N THR A 3 -15.88 1.85 -5.10
CA THR A 3 -16.75 1.05 -4.21
C THR A 3 -16.00 0.03 -3.36
N LEU A 4 -15.11 -0.77 -3.96
CA LEU A 4 -14.27 -1.73 -3.23
C LEU A 4 -13.36 -1.04 -2.22
N TRP A 5 -12.83 0.13 -2.59
CA TRP A 5 -11.93 0.89 -1.75
C TRP A 5 -12.64 1.57 -0.58
N ILE A 6 -13.81 2.16 -0.83
CA ILE A 6 -14.70 2.71 0.22
C ILE A 6 -15.19 1.60 1.15
N TYR A 7 -15.47 0.41 0.62
CA TYR A 7 -15.86 -0.74 1.43
C TYR A 7 -14.72 -1.19 2.36
N ASP A 8 -13.50 -1.33 1.84
CA ASP A 8 -12.33 -1.65 2.67
C ASP A 8 -12.11 -0.57 3.75
N TYR A 9 -12.24 0.70 3.39
CA TYR A 9 -12.15 1.82 4.31
C TYR A 9 -13.18 1.72 5.44
N ALA A 10 -14.46 1.55 5.09
CA ALA A 10 -15.55 1.46 6.06
C ALA A 10 -15.34 0.29 7.05
N CYS A 11 -14.89 -0.87 6.57
CA CYS A 11 -14.59 -2.02 7.42
C CYS A 11 -13.38 -1.81 8.33
N SER A 12 -12.37 -1.03 7.90
CA SER A 12 -11.15 -0.78 8.69
C SER A 12 -11.29 0.35 9.70
N PHE A 13 -12.24 1.25 9.48
CA PHE A 13 -12.21 2.59 10.06
C PHE A 13 -12.18 2.59 11.60
N HIS A 14 -12.93 1.69 12.24
CA HIS A 14 -12.99 1.61 13.70
C HIS A 14 -11.64 1.23 14.33
N GLU A 15 -11.00 0.21 13.76
CA GLU A 15 -9.68 -0.27 14.20
C GLU A 15 -8.59 0.77 13.92
N GLU A 16 -8.70 1.47 12.79
CA GLU A 16 -7.77 2.53 12.39
C GLU A 16 -7.85 3.76 13.28
N LEU A 17 -9.05 4.17 13.68
CA LEU A 17 -9.23 5.26 14.63
C LEU A 17 -8.56 4.92 15.96
N THR A 18 -8.72 3.69 16.44
CA THR A 18 -8.10 3.25 17.69
C THR A 18 -6.58 3.25 17.57
N PHE A 19 -6.03 2.82 16.43
CA PHE A 19 -4.61 2.94 16.13
C PHE A 19 -4.15 4.41 16.11
N LEU A 20 -4.87 5.28 15.41
CA LEU A 20 -4.52 6.70 15.28
C LEU A 20 -4.56 7.43 16.63
N PHE A 21 -5.51 7.11 17.50
CA PHE A 21 -5.63 7.73 18.82
C PHE A 21 -4.66 7.14 19.86
N ARG A 22 -4.48 5.81 19.87
CA ARG A 22 -3.70 5.13 20.92
C ARG A 22 -2.21 5.00 20.62
N SER A 23 -1.81 5.09 19.35
CA SER A 23 -0.42 4.96 18.93
C SER A 23 0.38 6.26 19.05
N ARG A 24 1.59 6.18 19.62
CA ARG A 24 2.54 7.30 19.72
C ARG A 24 2.91 7.81 18.31
N TRP A 25 3.02 9.13 18.18
CA TRP A 25 3.43 9.75 16.92
C TRP A 25 4.87 9.40 16.59
N THR A 26 5.06 8.63 15.52
CA THR A 26 6.37 8.25 14.96
C THR A 26 6.39 8.56 13.46
N LYS A 27 7.58 8.62 12.85
CA LYS A 27 7.72 8.82 11.39
C LYS A 27 6.93 7.78 10.59
N VAL A 28 6.82 6.55 11.12
CA VAL A 28 6.06 5.44 10.53
C VAL A 28 4.55 5.71 10.51
N LYS A 29 4.02 6.34 11.58
CA LYS A 29 2.61 6.76 11.64
C LYS A 29 2.29 7.81 10.58
N GLY A 30 3.20 8.78 10.36
CA GLY A 30 3.04 9.76 9.29
C GLY A 30 2.99 9.10 7.92
N LEU A 31 3.91 8.18 7.65
CA LEU A 31 3.96 7.41 6.41
C LEU A 31 2.68 6.57 6.18
N TYR A 32 2.16 5.96 7.25
CA TYR A 32 0.89 5.23 7.24
C TYR A 32 -0.29 6.14 6.85
N VAL A 33 -0.39 7.32 7.50
CA VAL A 33 -1.44 8.30 7.22
C VAL A 33 -1.37 8.73 5.76
N ILE A 34 -0.19 9.08 5.26
CA ILE A 34 -0.02 9.49 3.86
C ILE A 34 -0.43 8.35 2.91
N ALA A 35 0.08 7.14 3.10
CA ALA A 35 -0.27 5.98 2.27
C ALA A 35 -1.78 5.66 2.29
N ARG A 36 -2.46 5.94 3.39
CA ARG A 36 -3.91 5.69 3.54
C ARG A 36 -4.77 6.78 2.92
N TYR A 37 -4.41 8.06 3.10
CA TYR A 37 -5.28 9.18 2.69
C TYR A 37 -4.98 9.72 1.29
N VAL A 38 -3.76 9.60 0.79
CA VAL A 38 -3.41 10.06 -0.57
C VAL A 38 -4.27 9.39 -1.65
N PRO A 39 -4.61 8.09 -1.59
CA PRO A 39 -5.48 7.48 -2.60
C PRO A 39 -6.90 8.10 -2.67
N PHE A 40 -7.42 8.74 -1.60
CA PHE A 40 -8.66 9.52 -1.70
C PHE A 40 -8.50 10.71 -2.65
N LEU A 41 -7.37 11.43 -2.54
CA LEU A 41 -7.06 12.56 -3.42
C LEU A 41 -6.85 12.09 -4.86
N ILE A 42 -6.23 10.92 -5.05
CA ILE A 42 -6.09 10.28 -6.37
C ILE A 42 -7.47 10.00 -6.97
N LEU A 43 -8.41 9.42 -6.20
CA LEU A 43 -9.78 9.17 -6.69
C LEU A 43 -10.51 10.46 -7.07
N ILE A 44 -10.41 11.51 -6.25
CA ILE A 44 -11.05 12.81 -6.52
C ILE A 44 -10.48 13.42 -7.79
N THR A 45 -9.16 13.44 -7.93
CA THR A 45 -8.49 14.02 -9.11
C THR A 45 -8.74 13.20 -10.38
N HIS A 46 -8.79 11.87 -10.27
CA HIS A 46 -9.18 10.98 -11.37
C HIS A 46 -10.62 11.22 -11.83
N GLN A 47 -11.56 11.31 -10.89
CA GLN A 47 -12.96 11.60 -11.21
C GLN A 47 -13.12 13.00 -11.83
N TYR A 48 -12.36 13.98 -11.35
CA TYR A 48 -12.35 15.33 -11.89
C TYR A 48 -11.82 15.36 -13.34
N LEU A 49 -10.75 14.61 -13.65
CA LEU A 49 -10.23 14.44 -15.02
C LEU A 49 -11.25 13.83 -15.96
N TYR A 50 -12.09 12.92 -15.45
CA TYR A 50 -13.14 12.26 -16.23
C TYR A 50 -14.34 13.18 -16.50
N LEU A 51 -14.73 14.01 -15.53
CA LEU A 51 -15.94 14.83 -15.61
C LEU A 51 -15.72 16.20 -16.26
N THR A 52 -14.49 16.72 -16.29
CA THR A 52 -14.23 18.08 -16.77
C THR A 52 -14.24 18.15 -18.31
N PRO A 53 -15.09 18.99 -18.92
CA PRO A 53 -15.06 19.24 -20.36
C PRO A 53 -13.72 19.86 -20.77
N ASN A 54 -13.16 19.38 -21.88
CA ASN A 54 -11.83 19.74 -22.38
C ASN A 54 -11.78 21.15 -23.03
N GLU A 55 -12.22 22.19 -22.32
CA GLU A 55 -12.28 23.57 -22.82
C GLU A 55 -10.97 24.36 -22.63
N HIS A 56 -10.07 23.91 -21.73
CA HIS A 56 -8.77 24.58 -21.50
C HIS A 56 -7.59 23.60 -21.32
N THR A 57 -6.71 23.55 -22.34
CA THR A 57 -5.48 22.72 -22.38
C THR A 57 -4.59 22.90 -21.14
N ASN A 58 -4.45 24.12 -20.62
CA ASN A 58 -3.61 24.42 -19.45
C ASN A 58 -4.15 23.82 -18.14
N LYS A 59 -5.47 23.66 -18.01
CA LYS A 59 -6.08 23.11 -16.78
C LYS A 59 -5.94 21.60 -16.74
N CYS A 60 -6.07 20.91 -17.87
CA CYS A 60 -5.84 19.47 -17.91
C CYS A 60 -4.40 19.10 -17.55
N GLY A 61 -3.40 19.78 -18.14
CA GLY A 61 -1.99 19.50 -17.85
C GLY A 61 -1.67 19.61 -16.35
N MET A 62 -2.20 20.65 -15.70
CA MET A 62 -2.04 20.86 -14.26
C MET A 62 -2.66 19.72 -13.43
N VAL A 63 -3.91 19.34 -13.70
CA VAL A 63 -4.59 18.28 -12.95
C VAL A 63 -3.91 16.92 -13.18
N LYS A 64 -3.48 16.64 -14.41
CA LYS A 64 -2.70 15.44 -14.75
C LYS A 64 -1.39 15.39 -13.96
N SER A 65 -0.67 16.52 -13.87
CA SER A 65 0.55 16.61 -13.07
C SER A 65 0.29 16.37 -11.57
N ILE A 66 -0.83 16.87 -11.04
CA ILE A 66 -1.23 16.64 -9.64
C ILE A 66 -1.55 15.15 -9.42
N TYR A 67 -2.31 14.53 -10.32
CA TYR A 67 -2.64 13.11 -10.26
C TYR A 67 -1.39 12.22 -10.19
N PHE A 68 -0.44 12.45 -11.08
CA PHE A 68 0.81 11.69 -11.09
C PHE A 68 1.67 11.94 -9.85
N GLY A 69 1.76 13.21 -9.41
CA GLY A 69 2.47 13.55 -8.17
C GLY A 69 1.91 12.80 -6.96
N LEU A 70 0.59 12.78 -6.82
CA LEU A 70 -0.08 12.02 -5.75
C LEU A 70 0.16 10.51 -5.88
N SER A 71 0.15 9.98 -7.10
CA SER A 71 0.39 8.55 -7.37
C SER A 71 1.81 8.12 -6.95
N VAL A 72 2.83 8.91 -7.31
CA VAL A 72 4.22 8.65 -6.89
C VAL A 72 4.35 8.69 -5.37
N ILE A 73 3.74 9.68 -4.71
CA ILE A 73 3.75 9.78 -3.24
C ILE A 73 3.12 8.54 -2.60
N SER A 74 1.99 8.08 -3.14
CA SER A 74 1.27 6.90 -2.64
C SER A 74 2.12 5.62 -2.76
N ILE A 75 2.72 5.40 -3.94
CA ILE A 75 3.59 4.24 -4.20
C ILE A 75 4.79 4.28 -3.28
N ALA A 76 5.52 5.40 -3.25
CA ALA A 76 6.71 5.56 -2.42
C ALA A 76 6.39 5.27 -0.95
N CYS A 77 5.32 5.85 -0.39
CA CYS A 77 4.95 5.61 1.00
C CYS A 77 4.62 4.14 1.27
N SER A 78 3.91 3.47 0.34
CA SER A 78 3.56 2.06 0.46
C SER A 78 4.80 1.16 0.40
N GLU A 79 5.73 1.43 -0.52
CA GLU A 79 7.00 0.72 -0.62
C GLU A 79 7.89 0.90 0.62
N PHE A 80 7.96 2.12 1.15
CA PHE A 80 8.68 2.38 2.39
C PHE A 80 8.09 1.60 3.58
N LEU A 81 6.78 1.37 3.62
CA LEU A 81 6.16 0.50 4.65
C LEU A 81 6.61 -0.96 4.50
N TYR A 82 6.67 -1.49 3.28
CA TYR A 82 7.20 -2.83 3.02
C TYR A 82 8.71 -2.95 3.34
N LEU A 83 9.50 -1.95 2.98
CA LEU A 83 10.92 -1.85 3.31
C LEU A 83 11.14 -1.91 4.82
N LEU A 84 10.42 -1.07 5.58
CA LEU A 84 10.54 -1.00 7.03
C LEU A 84 10.29 -2.37 7.68
N ARG A 85 9.34 -3.13 7.14
CA ARG A 85 9.01 -4.46 7.63
C ARG A 85 10.12 -5.47 7.38
N THR A 86 10.65 -5.47 6.18
CA THR A 86 11.79 -6.32 5.81
C THR A 86 13.02 -5.97 6.65
N TYR A 87 13.23 -4.67 6.92
CA TYR A 87 14.31 -4.17 7.77
C TYR A 87 14.23 -4.67 9.21
N VAL A 88 13.05 -4.59 9.83
CA VAL A 88 12.84 -5.12 11.19
C VAL A 88 13.07 -6.64 11.22
N LEU A 89 12.62 -7.36 10.20
CA LEU A 89 12.81 -8.81 10.09
C LEU A 89 14.30 -9.21 9.96
N TRP A 90 15.12 -8.33 9.38
CA TRP A 90 16.57 -8.51 9.24
C TRP A 90 17.37 -8.04 10.45
N ASN A 91 16.74 -7.96 11.63
CA ASN A 91 17.39 -7.55 12.88
C ASN A 91 18.08 -6.19 12.80
N LYS A 92 17.52 -5.25 12.02
CA LYS A 92 18.06 -3.90 11.83
C LYS A 92 19.46 -3.86 11.20
N ASN A 93 19.81 -4.83 10.36
CA ASN A 93 21.09 -4.81 9.64
C ASN A 93 21.14 -3.63 8.66
N GLY A 94 22.02 -2.66 8.95
CA GLY A 94 22.16 -1.43 8.16
C GLY A 94 22.56 -1.66 6.70
N ILE A 95 23.34 -2.71 6.41
CA ILE A 95 23.79 -3.02 5.03
C ILE A 95 22.59 -3.38 4.13
N VAL A 96 21.69 -4.24 4.62
CA VAL A 96 20.49 -4.63 3.86
C VAL A 96 19.56 -3.44 3.69
N LEU A 97 19.42 -2.59 4.71
CA LEU A 97 18.64 -1.36 4.60
C LEU A 97 19.20 -0.43 3.52
N THR A 98 20.50 -0.15 3.55
CA THR A 98 21.14 0.74 2.59
C THR A 98 21.00 0.20 1.16
N ALA A 99 21.24 -1.09 0.96
CA ALA A 99 21.07 -1.72 -0.35
C ALA A 99 19.62 -1.59 -0.86
N MET A 100 18.63 -1.85 -0.01
CA MET A 100 17.23 -1.79 -0.40
C MET A 100 16.74 -0.35 -0.61
N LEU A 101 17.23 0.61 0.18
CA LEU A 101 16.96 2.02 -0.02
C LEU A 101 17.53 2.53 -1.35
N LEU A 102 18.76 2.13 -1.71
CA LEU A 102 19.36 2.50 -2.99
C LEU A 102 18.56 1.96 -4.17
N VAL A 103 18.07 0.72 -4.06
CA VAL A 103 17.22 0.12 -5.11
C VAL A 103 15.90 0.88 -5.23
N VAL A 104 15.21 1.18 -4.12
CA VAL A 104 13.97 1.96 -4.16
C VAL A 104 14.19 3.34 -4.73
N ASP A 105 15.23 4.05 -4.28
CA ASP A 105 15.54 5.39 -4.78
C ASP A 105 15.78 5.37 -6.30
N ALA A 106 16.54 4.39 -6.80
CA ALA A 106 16.74 4.20 -8.23
C ALA A 106 15.42 3.95 -8.99
N VAL A 107 14.54 3.09 -8.47
CA VAL A 107 13.22 2.81 -9.08
C VAL A 107 12.35 4.07 -9.09
N GLN A 108 12.35 4.84 -8.00
CA GLN A 108 11.58 6.08 -7.88
C GLN A 108 12.09 7.16 -8.84
N VAL A 109 13.42 7.31 -8.98
CA VAL A 109 14.01 8.24 -9.95
C VAL A 109 13.60 7.89 -11.38
N VAL A 110 13.65 6.60 -11.76
CA VAL A 110 13.20 6.14 -13.08
C VAL A 110 11.71 6.40 -13.28
N THR A 111 10.89 6.18 -12.24
CA THR A 111 9.45 6.42 -12.27
C THR A 111 9.12 7.89 -12.51
N VAL A 112 9.75 8.79 -11.75
CA VAL A 112 9.56 10.24 -11.90
C VAL A 112 10.02 10.71 -13.27
N ALA A 113 11.15 10.21 -13.78
CA ALA A 113 11.64 10.54 -15.12
C ALA A 113 10.67 10.06 -16.22
N ALA A 114 10.17 8.82 -16.14
CA ALA A 114 9.20 8.28 -17.09
C ALA A 114 7.91 9.10 -17.13
N ILE A 115 7.39 9.49 -15.97
CA ILE A 115 6.21 10.35 -15.84
C ILE A 115 6.48 11.75 -16.38
N ALA A 116 7.64 12.35 -16.06
CA ALA A 116 7.99 13.67 -16.55
C ALA A 116 8.07 13.70 -18.08
N VAL A 117 8.62 12.65 -18.69
CA VAL A 117 8.60 12.48 -20.15
C VAL A 117 7.16 12.40 -20.65
N ASP A 118 6.30 11.56 -20.07
CA ASP A 118 4.89 11.42 -20.48
C ASP A 118 4.09 12.74 -20.36
N VAL A 119 4.33 13.52 -19.32
CA VAL A 119 3.70 14.83 -19.11
C VAL A 119 4.15 15.86 -20.17
N VAL A 120 5.40 15.77 -20.65
CA VAL A 120 5.97 16.71 -21.62
C VAL A 120 5.72 16.29 -23.07
N THR A 121 5.71 14.98 -23.37
CA THR A 121 5.62 14.46 -24.74
C THR A 121 4.19 14.19 -25.19
N VAL A 122 3.27 13.94 -24.26
CA VAL A 122 1.85 13.81 -24.60
C VAL A 122 1.27 15.21 -24.73
N ASP A 123 1.44 15.78 -25.93
CA ASP A 123 0.48 16.77 -26.45
C ASP A 123 -0.92 16.23 -26.15
N VAL A 124 -1.78 17.10 -25.62
CA VAL A 124 -3.18 16.80 -25.29
C VAL A 124 -3.88 16.38 -26.59
N SER A 125 -3.72 15.11 -26.95
CA SER A 125 -4.32 14.53 -28.14
C SER A 125 -5.78 14.34 -27.78
N HIS A 126 -6.59 15.25 -28.28
CA HIS A 126 -8.03 15.29 -28.20
C HIS A 126 -8.64 14.00 -28.77
N VAL A 127 -8.65 12.91 -28.01
CA VAL A 127 -9.36 11.69 -28.42
C VAL A 127 -10.83 11.86 -28.08
N ALA A 128 -11.63 12.19 -29.09
CA ALA A 128 -13.08 12.15 -29.03
C ALA A 128 -13.51 10.67 -28.93
N ILE A 129 -13.78 10.22 -27.70
CA ILE A 129 -14.49 8.96 -27.52
C ILE A 129 -15.97 9.28 -27.72
N ASN A 130 -16.50 8.92 -28.88
CA ASN A 130 -17.93 9.03 -29.20
C ASN A 130 -18.72 7.99 -28.40
N MET A 131 -18.84 8.17 -27.09
CA MET A 131 -19.80 7.43 -26.28
C MET A 131 -20.71 8.45 -25.60
N MET A 132 -21.81 8.74 -26.31
CA MET A 132 -22.95 9.55 -25.87
C MET A 132 -22.64 11.02 -25.61
N GLN A 133 -22.93 11.85 -26.62
CA GLN A 133 -23.30 13.26 -26.52
C GLN A 133 -22.66 14.09 -25.37
N GLY A 134 -21.50 14.69 -25.67
CA GLY A 134 -21.25 16.07 -25.25
C GLY A 134 -20.15 16.35 -24.22
N THR A 135 -19.45 15.36 -23.66
CA THR A 135 -18.34 15.63 -22.73
C THR A 135 -17.03 14.99 -23.20
N GLN A 136 -16.22 15.79 -23.88
CA GLN A 136 -14.85 15.44 -24.23
C GLN A 136 -14.00 15.54 -22.95
N GLY A 137 -13.70 14.41 -22.30
CA GLY A 137 -12.80 14.36 -21.14
C GLY A 137 -11.33 14.46 -21.52
N CYS A 138 -10.46 14.80 -20.57
CA CYS A 138 -9.03 14.81 -20.82
C CYS A 138 -8.44 13.41 -20.64
N TYR A 139 -8.33 12.66 -21.74
CA TYR A 139 -7.90 11.26 -21.69
C TYR A 139 -6.39 11.09 -21.95
N ARG A 140 -5.81 10.06 -21.33
CA ARG A 140 -4.44 9.61 -21.58
C ARG A 140 -4.44 8.67 -22.78
N THR A 141 -3.76 9.04 -23.86
CA THR A 141 -3.49 8.11 -24.97
C THR A 141 -2.62 6.96 -24.45
N LEU A 142 -3.00 5.73 -24.81
CA LEU A 142 -2.35 4.42 -24.62
C LEU A 142 -1.05 4.38 -23.79
N SER A 143 -0.95 3.42 -22.85
CA SER A 143 0.21 3.26 -21.98
C SER A 143 1.51 3.17 -22.79
N GLY A 144 2.36 4.19 -22.67
CA GLY A 144 3.67 4.26 -23.31
C GLY A 144 4.62 3.19 -22.78
N VAL A 145 5.60 2.81 -23.59
CA VAL A 145 6.62 1.82 -23.23
C VAL A 145 7.37 2.22 -21.94
N GLN A 146 7.50 3.53 -21.68
CA GLN A 146 8.12 4.08 -20.47
C GLN A 146 7.39 3.64 -19.20
N ILE A 147 6.05 3.70 -19.21
CA ILE A 147 5.21 3.33 -18.06
C ILE A 147 5.32 1.82 -17.81
N SER A 148 5.34 1.01 -18.88
CA SER A 148 5.53 -0.43 -18.76
C SER A 148 6.86 -0.79 -18.10
N ILE A 149 7.96 -0.08 -18.38
CA ILE A 149 9.26 -0.31 -17.74
C ILE A 149 9.18 -0.02 -16.24
N THR A 150 8.52 1.07 -15.85
CA THR A 150 8.31 1.41 -14.44
C THR A 150 7.60 0.30 -13.67
N PHE A 151 6.55 -0.28 -14.23
CA PHE A 151 5.81 -1.37 -13.57
C PHE A 151 6.61 -2.68 -13.47
N VAL A 152 7.46 -2.96 -14.47
CA VAL A 152 8.39 -4.11 -14.40
C VAL A 152 9.42 -3.91 -13.29
N LEU A 153 9.97 -2.71 -13.14
CA LEU A 153 10.89 -2.39 -12.04
C LEU A 153 10.22 -2.50 -10.67
N LEU A 154 9.00 -1.97 -10.55
CA LEU A 154 8.17 -2.08 -9.35
C LEU A 154 7.89 -3.55 -8.99
N PHE A 155 7.55 -4.39 -9.97
CA PHE A 155 7.38 -5.83 -9.78
C PHE A 155 8.69 -6.49 -9.29
N GLY A 156 9.81 -6.19 -9.93
CA GLY A 156 11.12 -6.72 -9.53
C GLY A 156 11.50 -6.34 -8.10
N PHE A 157 11.23 -5.10 -7.70
CA PHE A 157 11.47 -4.63 -6.33
C PHE A 157 10.58 -5.35 -5.30
N GLN A 158 9.28 -5.46 -5.57
CA GLN A 158 8.35 -6.23 -4.73
C GLN A 158 8.77 -7.69 -4.62
N LEU A 159 9.28 -8.29 -5.71
CA LEU A 159 9.75 -9.66 -5.73
C LEU A 159 10.98 -9.82 -4.84
N GLY A 160 11.92 -8.88 -4.90
CA GLY A 160 13.08 -8.84 -4.01
C GLY A 160 12.69 -8.78 -2.53
N LEU A 161 11.75 -7.91 -2.16
CA LEU A 161 11.22 -7.81 -0.79
C LEU A 161 10.58 -9.11 -0.31
N ALA A 162 9.74 -9.72 -1.16
CA ALA A 162 9.07 -10.98 -0.84
C ALA A 162 10.07 -12.13 -0.70
N LEU A 163 11.06 -12.23 -1.60
CA LEU A 163 12.11 -13.24 -1.54
C LEU A 163 12.96 -13.10 -0.28
N LEU A 164 13.37 -11.88 0.08
CA LEU A 164 14.09 -11.64 1.33
C LEU A 164 13.25 -12.08 2.53
N THR A 165 12.00 -11.63 2.59
CA THR A 165 11.06 -12.02 3.65
C THR A 165 10.92 -13.54 3.75
N PHE A 166 10.81 -14.23 2.61
CA PHE A 166 10.71 -15.68 2.54
C PHE A 166 12.00 -16.39 2.97
N ILE A 167 13.17 -15.95 2.51
CA ILE A 167 14.46 -16.52 2.90
C ILE A 167 14.62 -16.44 4.43
N ARG A 168 14.28 -15.29 5.03
CA ARG A 168 14.38 -15.09 6.47
C ARG A 168 13.37 -15.93 7.25
N ALA A 169 12.15 -16.05 6.72
CA ALA A 169 11.13 -16.94 7.27
C ALA A 169 11.62 -18.39 7.33
N VAL A 170 12.17 -18.91 6.23
CA VAL A 170 12.70 -20.28 6.16
C VAL A 170 13.91 -20.47 7.08
N GLN A 171 14.84 -19.49 7.12
CA GLN A 171 16.01 -19.54 8.01
C GLN A 171 15.60 -19.65 9.48
N ARG A 172 14.63 -18.83 9.92
CA ARG A 172 14.17 -18.86 11.31
C ARG A 172 13.30 -20.06 11.63
N TRP A 173 12.44 -20.48 10.70
CA TRP A 173 11.63 -21.69 10.86
C TRP A 173 12.51 -22.93 11.09
N ARG A 174 13.66 -23.02 10.43
CA ARG A 174 14.64 -24.08 10.66
C ARG A 174 15.40 -23.96 12.00
N ALA A 175 15.48 -22.77 12.58
CA ALA A 175 16.31 -22.51 13.76
C ALA A 175 15.55 -22.55 15.09
N VAL A 176 14.28 -22.10 15.12
CA VAL A 176 13.51 -21.97 16.37
C VAL A 176 12.01 -22.17 16.11
N ASN A 177 11.37 -23.04 16.90
CA ASN A 177 9.91 -23.20 16.95
C ASN A 177 9.29 -22.16 17.89
N CYS A 178 9.01 -20.95 17.38
CA CYS A 178 8.22 -19.95 18.10
C CYS A 178 6.83 -19.80 17.45
N PRO A 179 5.73 -20.16 18.13
CA PRO A 179 4.38 -20.12 17.55
C PRO A 179 3.92 -18.71 17.16
N LEU A 180 4.36 -17.69 17.92
CA LEU A 180 3.99 -16.29 17.70
C LEU A 180 4.69 -15.69 16.46
N TYR A 181 5.90 -16.16 16.15
CA TYR A 181 6.63 -15.79 14.94
C TYR A 181 6.01 -16.42 13.69
N ASP A 182 5.53 -17.66 13.79
CA ASP A 182 4.93 -18.40 12.69
C ASP A 182 3.64 -17.74 12.17
N VAL A 183 2.76 -17.32 13.09
CA VAL A 183 1.53 -16.59 12.74
C VAL A 183 1.88 -15.26 12.07
N LEU A 184 2.84 -14.51 12.60
CA LEU A 184 3.20 -13.20 12.05
C LEU A 184 3.79 -13.32 10.63
N VAL A 185 4.64 -14.32 10.41
CA VAL A 185 5.27 -14.58 9.10
C VAL A 185 4.25 -15.07 8.08
N LYS A 186 3.33 -15.97 8.47
CA LYS A 186 2.31 -16.51 7.57
C LYS A 186 1.41 -15.42 7.00
N HIS A 187 0.97 -14.48 7.84
CA HIS A 187 0.15 -13.36 7.40
C HIS A 187 0.94 -12.38 6.54
N ASN A 188 2.20 -12.11 6.90
CA ASN A 188 3.07 -11.24 6.12
C ASN A 188 3.31 -11.78 4.69
N ILE A 189 3.60 -13.08 4.56
CA ILE A 189 3.77 -13.74 3.27
C ILE A 189 2.50 -13.61 2.43
N PHE A 190 1.31 -13.78 3.01
CA PHE A 190 0.05 -13.62 2.30
C PHE A 190 -0.08 -12.23 1.64
N TYR A 191 0.16 -11.14 2.40
CA TYR A 191 0.09 -9.78 1.84
C TYR A 191 1.13 -9.53 0.74
N TYR A 192 2.36 -10.04 0.90
CA TYR A 192 3.40 -9.97 -0.13
C TYR A 192 3.00 -10.74 -1.40
N THR A 193 2.46 -11.95 -1.26
CA THR A 193 2.02 -12.77 -2.39
C THR A 193 0.86 -12.10 -3.12
N CYS A 194 -0.14 -11.57 -2.40
CA CYS A 194 -1.24 -10.82 -3.02
C CYS A 194 -0.74 -9.60 -3.81
N GLY A 195 0.15 -8.80 -3.22
CA GLY A 195 0.74 -7.64 -3.89
C GLY A 195 1.51 -8.02 -5.15
N LEU A 196 2.33 -9.09 -5.06
CA LEU A 196 3.09 -9.62 -6.20
C LEU A 196 2.20 -10.12 -7.33
N LEU A 197 1.13 -10.85 -7.02
CA LEU A 197 0.20 -11.35 -8.03
C LEU A 197 -0.49 -10.20 -8.77
N LEU A 198 -0.93 -9.18 -8.04
CA LEU A 198 -1.55 -8.00 -8.65
C LEU A 198 -0.57 -7.24 -9.56
N SER A 199 0.67 -7.09 -9.11
CA SER A 199 1.74 -6.48 -9.89
C SER A 199 2.09 -7.29 -11.14
N ALA A 200 2.14 -8.62 -11.03
CA ALA A 200 2.34 -9.52 -12.17
C ALA A 200 1.20 -9.41 -13.20
N ILE A 201 -0.06 -9.36 -12.74
CA ILE A 201 -1.23 -9.18 -13.61
C ILE A 201 -1.14 -7.85 -14.35
N ASN A 202 -0.72 -6.77 -13.68
CA ASN A 202 -0.58 -5.48 -14.34
C ASN A 202 0.53 -5.49 -15.41
N VAL A 203 1.70 -6.06 -15.10
CA VAL A 203 2.79 -6.22 -16.08
C VAL A 203 2.36 -7.08 -17.26
N LEU A 204 1.64 -8.18 -17.01
CA LEU A 204 1.11 -9.05 -18.05
C LEU A 204 0.10 -8.32 -18.94
N THR A 205 -0.77 -7.52 -18.33
CA THR A 205 -1.77 -6.72 -19.06
C THR A 205 -1.08 -5.66 -19.92
N GLN A 206 -0.05 -5.00 -19.41
CA GLN A 206 0.71 -4.02 -20.18
C GLN A 206 1.49 -4.63 -21.34
N THR A 207 2.05 -5.84 -21.15
CA THR A 207 2.84 -6.50 -22.19
C THR A 207 1.99 -7.17 -23.27
N LEU A 208 0.89 -7.83 -22.89
CA LEU A 208 0.03 -8.58 -23.82
C LEU A 208 -1.12 -7.76 -24.40
N LEU A 209 -1.65 -6.80 -23.64
CA LEU A 209 -2.86 -6.05 -23.97
C LEU A 209 -2.58 -4.54 -24.17
N SER A 210 -1.32 -4.18 -24.48
CA SER A 210 -0.85 -2.79 -24.68
C SER A 210 -1.71 -1.94 -25.61
N LYS A 211 -2.40 -2.57 -26.58
CA LYS A 211 -3.25 -1.90 -27.58
C LYS A 211 -4.71 -1.67 -27.12
N THR A 212 -5.08 -2.11 -25.92
CA THR A 212 -6.46 -2.03 -25.41
C THR A 212 -6.55 -1.05 -24.24
N ALA A 213 -7.76 -0.73 -23.75
CA ALA A 213 -7.97 0.11 -22.57
C ALA A 213 -7.73 -0.62 -21.22
N TYR A 214 -7.62 -1.94 -21.22
CA TYR A 214 -7.41 -2.76 -20.01
C TYR A 214 -6.18 -2.38 -19.16
N PRO A 215 -5.01 -2.03 -19.73
CA PRO A 215 -3.82 -1.68 -18.95
C PRO A 215 -4.03 -0.49 -18.02
N LEU A 216 -4.81 0.52 -18.45
CA LEU A 216 -5.06 1.73 -17.65
C LEU A 216 -5.84 1.40 -16.38
N VAL A 217 -6.86 0.54 -16.51
CA VAL A 217 -7.66 0.07 -15.37
C VAL A 217 -6.82 -0.75 -14.39
N CYS A 218 -5.94 -1.61 -14.90
CA CYS A 218 -5.04 -2.42 -14.08
C CYS A 218 -3.98 -1.58 -13.34
N GLU A 219 -3.46 -0.53 -13.96
CA GLU A 219 -2.55 0.44 -13.35
C GLU A 219 -3.19 1.09 -12.11
N ASP A 220 -4.40 1.63 -12.25
CA ASP A 220 -5.12 2.27 -11.14
C ASP A 220 -5.35 1.29 -9.99
N PHE A 221 -5.81 0.07 -10.31
CA PHE A 221 -5.99 -0.98 -9.31
C PHE A 221 -4.71 -1.27 -8.54
N GLN A 222 -3.57 -1.35 -9.22
CA GLN A 222 -2.29 -1.63 -8.56
C GLN A 222 -1.97 -0.57 -7.51
N PHE A 223 -2.21 0.72 -7.77
CA PHE A 223 -1.95 1.78 -6.80
C PHE A 223 -2.80 1.63 -5.54
N TYR A 224 -4.10 1.39 -5.71
CA TYR A 224 -5.03 1.24 -4.58
C TYR A 224 -4.72 0.01 -3.76
N PHE A 225 -4.52 -1.14 -4.41
CA PHE A 225 -4.26 -2.39 -3.72
C PHE A 225 -2.90 -2.39 -3.02
N LEU A 226 -1.86 -1.80 -3.62
CA LEU A 226 -0.56 -1.68 -2.96
C LEU A 226 -0.66 -0.89 -1.65
N ALA A 227 -1.40 0.22 -1.66
CA ALA A 227 -1.65 1.03 -0.47
C ALA A 227 -2.52 0.29 0.57
N ILE A 228 -3.59 -0.41 0.14
CA ILE A 228 -4.43 -1.21 1.04
C ILE A 228 -3.62 -2.32 1.70
N LEU A 229 -2.91 -3.11 0.92
CA LEU A 229 -2.14 -4.24 1.43
C LEU A 229 -1.04 -3.76 2.40
N ALA A 230 -0.34 -2.67 2.07
CA ALA A 230 0.67 -2.08 2.96
C ALA A 230 0.07 -1.59 4.28
N THR A 231 -1.08 -0.89 4.23
CA THR A 231 -1.74 -0.34 5.42
C THR A 231 -2.37 -1.44 6.30
N ARG A 232 -3.12 -2.38 5.71
CA ARG A 232 -3.71 -3.53 6.42
C ARG A 232 -2.65 -4.39 7.10
N MET A 233 -1.56 -4.67 6.40
CA MET A 233 -0.41 -5.38 6.97
C MET A 233 0.18 -4.62 8.17
N HIS A 234 0.23 -3.28 8.10
CA HIS A 234 0.71 -2.45 9.20
C HIS A 234 -0.20 -2.51 10.42
N LEU A 235 -1.50 -2.28 10.21
CA LEU A 235 -2.53 -2.26 11.25
C LEU A 235 -2.61 -3.60 12.00
N PHE A 236 -2.57 -4.72 11.26
CA PHE A 236 -2.65 -6.06 11.86
C PHE A 236 -1.51 -6.35 12.84
N LEU A 237 -0.27 -5.94 12.52
CA LEU A 237 0.84 -6.10 13.46
C LEU A 237 0.60 -5.29 14.73
N TRP A 238 0.15 -4.05 14.58
CA TRP A 238 -0.08 -3.20 15.73
C TRP A 238 -1.13 -3.82 16.67
N GLN A 239 -2.19 -4.41 16.12
CA GLN A 239 -3.18 -5.15 16.90
C GLN A 239 -2.56 -6.38 17.59
N ALA A 240 -1.74 -7.16 16.89
CA ALA A 240 -1.07 -8.33 17.46
C ALA A 240 -0.10 -7.93 18.60
N ASP A 241 0.60 -6.81 18.45
CA ASP A 241 1.47 -6.23 19.48
C ASP A 241 0.67 -5.79 20.71
N GLN A 242 -0.48 -5.13 20.51
CA GLN A 242 -1.38 -4.75 21.60
C GLN A 242 -1.93 -5.98 22.35
N GLN A 243 -2.29 -7.05 21.65
CA GLN A 243 -2.80 -8.28 22.28
C GLN A 243 -1.72 -9.00 23.10
N THR A 244 -0.47 -9.00 22.61
CA THR A 244 0.66 -9.58 23.33
C THR A 244 0.94 -8.79 24.61
N HIS A 245 1.06 -7.47 24.51
CA HIS A 245 1.24 -6.61 25.67
C HIS A 245 0.06 -6.68 26.65
N GLY A 246 -1.18 -6.72 26.15
CA GLY A 246 -2.37 -6.89 26.99
C GLY A 246 -2.38 -8.21 27.76
N SER A 247 -1.94 -9.31 27.11
CA SER A 247 -1.81 -10.63 27.74
C SER A 247 -0.69 -10.66 28.77
N ASP A 248 0.47 -10.07 28.50
CA ASP A 248 1.57 -9.95 29.48
C ASP A 248 1.15 -9.12 30.70
N THR A 249 0.32 -8.08 30.49
CA THR A 249 -0.23 -7.27 31.60
C THR A 249 -1.25 -8.07 32.42
N LEU A 250 -2.03 -8.95 31.78
CA LEU A 250 -3.02 -9.83 32.43
C LEU A 250 -2.37 -10.99 33.18
N VAL A 251 -1.26 -11.52 32.66
CA VAL A 251 -0.40 -12.51 33.35
C VAL A 251 0.34 -11.88 34.53
N HIS A 252 0.60 -10.57 34.49
CA HIS A 252 1.18 -9.81 35.59
C HIS A 252 0.17 -9.29 36.62
N ILE A 253 -1.14 -9.54 36.49
CA ILE A 253 -2.06 -9.36 37.62
C ILE A 253 -1.78 -10.51 38.59
N PRO A 254 -1.17 -10.25 39.77
CA PRO A 254 -0.91 -11.32 40.70
C PRO A 254 -2.27 -11.89 41.15
N MET A 255 -2.42 -13.22 41.07
CA MET A 255 -3.56 -13.97 41.61
C MET A 255 -3.77 -13.77 43.13
N SER A 256 -2.99 -12.93 43.79
CA SER A 256 -3.15 -12.57 45.20
C SER A 256 -4.34 -11.65 45.50
N ASP A 257 -4.97 -11.03 44.48
CA ASP A 257 -6.14 -10.16 44.69
C ASP A 257 -7.50 -10.83 44.44
N VAL A 258 -7.52 -12.14 44.18
CA VAL A 258 -8.76 -12.92 44.26
C VAL A 258 -8.85 -13.49 45.67
N SER A 259 -9.28 -12.65 46.62
CA SER A 259 -9.69 -13.10 47.95
C SER A 259 -10.89 -14.04 47.81
N PRO A 260 -10.81 -15.30 48.29
CA PRO A 260 -11.96 -16.17 48.42
C PRO A 260 -12.62 -15.99 49.79
N ALA A 261 -13.94 -16.12 49.79
CA ALA A 261 -14.84 -16.30 50.94
C ALA A 261 -15.42 -15.02 51.59
N ASP A 262 -16.65 -14.69 51.16
CA ASP A 262 -17.71 -14.38 52.11
C ASP A 262 -18.88 -15.32 51.83
N SER A 263 -19.01 -16.36 52.67
CA SER A 263 -20.14 -17.28 52.70
C SER A 263 -20.25 -17.94 54.08
N ALA A 264 -20.97 -17.30 55.01
CA ALA A 264 -21.79 -17.91 56.07
C ALA A 264 -22.55 -16.75 56.77
N VAL A 265 -23.85 -16.50 56.61
CA VAL A 265 -25.07 -17.30 56.87
C VAL A 265 -25.34 -17.52 58.38
N THR A 266 -26.36 -16.78 58.86
CA THR A 266 -27.39 -17.05 59.92
C THR A 266 -27.11 -16.95 61.44
N THR A 267 -27.98 -16.16 62.10
CA THR A 267 -28.73 -16.35 63.38
C THR A 267 -27.93 -16.73 64.64
N VAL A 268 -28.04 -16.02 65.76
CA VAL A 268 -29.22 -15.68 66.58
C VAL A 268 -28.97 -14.36 67.32
#